data_AF-A0A524NX22-F1
#
_entry.id   AF-A0A524NX22-F1
#
_cell.length_a   1.000
_cell.length_b   1.000
_cell.length_c   1.000
_cell.angle_alpha   90.00
_cell.angle_beta   90.00
_cell.angle_gamma   90.00
#
_symmetry.space_group_name_H-M   'P 1'
#
loop_
_entity.id
_entity.type
_entity.pdbx_description
1 polymer ?
#
loop_
_entity_poly.entity_id
_entity_poly.type
_entity_poly.pdbx_seq_one_letter_code
_entity_poly.pdbx_strand_id
1 'polypeptide(L)'
;MKRTSICSIVLISALLLSTLAPGVSQEPVTPNASPEAKALLEFVYSISGKYTLTGQHNYPATKDRNSQFAAEYSGQTPAIWSTDMGFAEDGDTDSYLARPDIVKEAIRQHKKGAIITICWHAVPPTADEPVTFQPRGPFPPDSLASVQGQLLDEQFKEVLTPGTRLYKRWEAQVDSVAFYLKQLQEAKVPILWRPYHEMNGDWFWWGGRVGEYSTADLYRQIYDRFANHHKLDNLVWVWNVDRPSTPIRKFSNFYPGNEYLDILSLDVYGSDFNQDYYDSLKNLSQGKPLLLGEVGNPPFPEILDTQPDWTSWVIWAGMARNVSKKQYQELYGDPRILTQDDPAFWEATASYREACKLPALPLKNNYPADFSGNWLFSEEKSELGNSGTGMVPYRMKANQDGEILFAKKYNLVEWGDDRVSHEEINLEGEEMLSQFFRSPRVSISSWDETTGSLLINSTVTFTRGGNTTEMLSSEEWSLKEDGRILSIRQQSTGFRGEKIDVTLIYEKQ
;
A
#
# COMPACT_ATOMS: atom_id res chain seq x y z
N MET A 1 16.07 46.20 -59.23
CA MET A 1 16.41 46.17 -57.79
C MET A 1 15.14 46.38 -56.98
N LYS A 2 14.49 45.30 -56.56
CA LYS A 2 13.31 45.30 -55.68
C LYS A 2 13.80 45.08 -54.25
N ARG A 3 13.51 46.01 -53.33
CA ARG A 3 13.71 45.84 -51.89
C ARG A 3 12.37 45.51 -51.26
N THR A 4 12.22 44.28 -50.81
CA THR A 4 11.13 43.79 -49.97
C THR A 4 11.53 44.01 -48.50
N SER A 5 10.80 44.86 -47.79
CA SER A 5 10.90 44.99 -46.33
C SER A 5 9.99 43.95 -45.68
N ILE A 6 10.57 43.07 -44.88
CA ILE A 6 9.85 42.11 -44.03
C ILE A 6 9.63 42.80 -42.68
N CYS A 7 8.36 42.99 -42.31
CA CYS A 7 7.95 43.44 -40.98
C CYS A 7 7.91 42.22 -40.05
N SER A 8 8.80 42.16 -39.06
CA SER A 8 8.74 41.17 -37.98
C SER A 8 7.66 41.58 -36.97
N ILE A 9 6.61 40.77 -36.85
CA ILE A 9 5.63 40.86 -35.76
C ILE A 9 6.23 40.09 -34.58
N VAL A 10 6.58 40.81 -33.51
CA VAL A 10 6.90 40.22 -32.21
C VAL A 10 5.58 39.99 -31.48
N LEU A 11 5.16 38.73 -31.35
CA LEU A 11 4.08 38.35 -30.44
C LEU A 11 4.64 38.30 -29.01
N ILE A 12 4.25 39.28 -28.20
CA ILE A 12 4.48 39.26 -26.75
C ILE A 12 3.34 38.44 -26.14
N SER A 13 3.62 37.19 -25.78
CA SER A 13 2.72 36.34 -24.98
C SER A 13 2.72 36.86 -23.55
N ALA A 14 1.68 37.59 -23.15
CA ALA A 14 1.47 37.97 -21.76
C ALA A 14 1.06 36.73 -20.95
N LEU A 15 1.95 36.26 -20.06
CA LEU A 15 1.58 35.33 -19.00
C LEU A 15 0.62 36.04 -18.04
N LEU A 16 -0.68 35.72 -18.13
CA LEU A 16 -1.63 36.00 -17.07
C LEU A 16 -1.31 35.04 -15.91
N LEU A 17 -0.70 35.56 -14.84
CA LEU A 17 -0.78 34.91 -13.53
C LEU A 17 -2.23 35.01 -13.06
N SER A 18 -3.03 33.99 -13.35
CA SER A 18 -4.31 33.81 -12.69
C SER A 18 -4.03 33.34 -11.26
N THR A 19 -4.23 34.22 -10.29
CA THR A 19 -4.40 33.80 -8.89
C THR A 19 -5.69 32.97 -8.84
N LEU A 20 -5.56 31.64 -8.79
CA LEU A 20 -6.68 30.73 -8.60
C LEU A 20 -7.38 31.07 -7.28
N ALA A 21 -8.71 31.08 -7.29
CA ALA A 21 -9.48 31.18 -6.07
C ALA A 21 -9.17 29.97 -5.17
N PRO A 22 -9.09 30.14 -3.84
CA PRO A 22 -8.95 29.02 -2.91
C PRO A 22 -10.05 27.97 -3.19
N GLY A 23 -9.66 26.71 -3.40
CA GLY A 23 -10.58 25.58 -3.58
C GLY A 23 -10.88 25.14 -5.02
N VAL A 24 -10.23 25.72 -6.04
CA VAL A 24 -10.29 25.17 -7.42
C VAL A 24 -9.12 24.20 -7.61
N SER A 25 -9.42 22.94 -7.91
CA SER A 25 -8.40 21.93 -8.20
C SER A 25 -7.54 22.35 -9.40
N GLN A 26 -6.22 22.20 -9.27
CA GLN A 26 -5.29 22.34 -10.39
C GLN A 26 -5.25 21.03 -11.17
N GLU A 27 -5.09 21.11 -12.49
CA GLU A 27 -4.85 19.93 -13.32
C GLU A 27 -3.58 19.19 -12.84
N PRO A 28 -3.56 17.85 -12.87
CA PRO A 28 -2.34 17.11 -12.57
C PRO A 28 -1.17 17.53 -13.46
N VAL A 29 0.03 17.54 -12.89
CA VAL A 29 1.25 17.90 -13.63
C VAL A 29 1.54 16.93 -14.77
N THR A 30 1.18 15.64 -14.59
CA THR A 30 1.35 14.59 -15.58
C THR A 30 0.54 14.90 -16.85
N PRO A 31 1.19 15.02 -18.03
CA PRO A 31 0.46 15.25 -19.27
C PRO A 31 -0.50 14.10 -19.58
N ASN A 32 -1.76 14.43 -19.89
CA ASN A 32 -2.82 13.44 -20.14
C ASN A 32 -3.04 12.47 -18.96
N ALA A 33 -2.92 12.96 -17.71
CA ALA A 33 -3.28 12.18 -16.53
C ALA A 33 -4.63 11.46 -16.69
N SER A 34 -4.70 10.24 -16.18
CA SER A 34 -5.88 9.38 -16.29
C SER A 34 -7.08 10.02 -15.57
N PRO A 35 -8.32 9.71 -15.97
CA PRO A 35 -9.51 10.18 -15.27
C PRO A 35 -9.48 9.87 -13.76
N GLU A 36 -8.92 8.71 -13.40
CA GLU A 36 -8.78 8.25 -12.01
C GLU A 36 -7.77 9.10 -11.22
N ALA A 37 -6.62 9.44 -11.82
CA ALA A 37 -5.62 10.30 -11.17
C ALA A 37 -6.12 11.75 -11.02
N LYS A 38 -6.84 12.26 -12.02
CA LYS A 38 -7.51 13.57 -11.94
C LYS A 38 -8.52 13.59 -10.80
N ALA A 39 -9.40 12.59 -10.74
CA ALA A 39 -10.42 12.49 -9.70
C ALA A 39 -9.80 12.29 -8.31
N LEU A 40 -8.69 11.56 -8.19
CA LEU A 40 -7.94 11.44 -6.92
C LEU A 40 -7.42 12.82 -6.47
N LEU A 41 -6.79 13.56 -7.38
CA LEU A 41 -6.28 14.89 -7.06
C LEU A 41 -7.42 15.86 -6.68
N GLU A 42 -8.50 15.89 -7.46
CA GLU A 42 -9.71 16.69 -7.16
C GLU A 42 -10.29 16.34 -5.78
N PHE A 43 -10.35 15.05 -5.42
CA PHE A 43 -10.76 14.61 -4.10
C PHE A 43 -9.84 15.18 -3.00
N VAL A 44 -8.52 15.09 -3.16
CA VAL A 44 -7.55 15.63 -2.18
C VAL A 44 -7.72 17.15 -2.03
N TYR A 45 -7.94 17.89 -3.12
CA TYR A 45 -8.29 19.31 -3.06
C TYR A 45 -9.60 19.56 -2.30
N SER A 46 -10.63 18.74 -2.52
CA SER A 46 -11.95 18.92 -1.90
C SER A 46 -11.97 18.77 -0.38
N ILE A 47 -11.00 18.03 0.18
CA ILE A 47 -10.89 17.79 1.62
C ILE A 47 -9.89 18.72 2.31
N SER A 48 -9.01 19.39 1.56
CA SER A 48 -8.01 20.30 2.15
C SER A 48 -8.68 21.43 2.93
N GLY A 49 -8.23 21.64 4.18
CA GLY A 49 -8.82 22.61 5.10
C GLY A 49 -10.14 22.15 5.74
N LYS A 50 -10.65 20.97 5.39
CA LYS A 50 -11.94 20.43 5.87
C LYS A 50 -11.79 19.12 6.63
N TYR A 51 -11.05 18.17 6.07
CA TYR A 51 -10.86 16.84 6.63
C TYR A 51 -9.41 16.39 6.52
N THR A 52 -9.03 15.47 7.41
CA THR A 52 -7.75 14.79 7.41
C THR A 52 -7.97 13.27 7.46
N LEU A 53 -7.48 12.57 6.44
CA LEU A 53 -7.62 11.12 6.32
C LEU A 53 -6.60 10.38 7.19
N THR A 54 -7.04 9.30 7.81
CA THR A 54 -6.15 8.39 8.54
C THR A 54 -5.42 7.46 7.58
N GLY A 55 -4.16 7.13 7.87
CA GLY A 55 -3.36 6.26 7.02
C GLY A 55 -2.39 5.39 7.79
N GLN A 56 -2.04 4.26 7.19
CA GLN A 56 -1.17 3.26 7.80
C GLN A 56 -0.20 2.66 6.77
N HIS A 57 1.09 2.67 7.09
CA HIS A 57 2.13 2.06 6.27
C HIS A 57 2.32 0.58 6.55
N ASN A 58 2.62 -0.19 5.51
CA ASN A 58 2.86 -1.62 5.53
C ASN A 58 4.16 -1.92 4.80
N TYR A 59 5.00 -2.78 5.37
CA TYR A 59 6.23 -3.20 4.71
C TYR A 59 5.92 -4.01 3.43
N PRO A 60 6.76 -3.90 2.38
CA PRO A 60 6.60 -4.59 1.09
C PRO A 60 6.11 -6.03 1.19
N ALA A 61 6.82 -6.87 1.95
CA ALA A 61 6.55 -8.31 2.05
C ALA A 61 5.45 -8.67 3.07
N THR A 62 4.65 -7.69 3.52
CA THR A 62 3.64 -7.88 4.58
C THR A 62 2.20 -7.57 4.18
N LYS A 63 1.94 -7.25 2.91
CA LYS A 63 0.61 -6.90 2.39
C LYS A 63 -0.05 -5.78 3.23
N ASP A 64 -1.21 -6.00 3.84
CA ASP A 64 -1.94 -5.06 4.70
C ASP A 64 -1.83 -5.35 6.20
N ARG A 65 -0.86 -6.16 6.62
CA ARG A 65 -0.72 -6.63 8.01
C ARG A 65 -0.74 -5.52 9.05
N ASN A 66 -0.11 -4.36 8.79
CA ASN A 66 -0.12 -3.24 9.74
C ASN A 66 -1.44 -2.45 9.69
N SER A 67 -2.10 -2.38 8.53
CA SER A 67 -3.42 -1.76 8.38
C SER A 67 -4.48 -2.55 9.13
N GLN A 68 -4.48 -3.88 9.01
CA GLN A 68 -5.35 -4.76 9.80
C GLN A 68 -5.06 -4.63 11.30
N PHE A 69 -3.78 -4.58 11.69
CA PHE A 69 -3.41 -4.37 13.09
C PHE A 69 -3.92 -3.03 13.62
N ALA A 70 -3.76 -1.94 12.86
CA ALA A 70 -4.22 -0.62 13.23
C ALA A 70 -5.75 -0.58 13.35
N ALA A 71 -6.47 -1.22 12.44
CA ALA A 71 -7.92 -1.35 12.49
C ALA A 71 -8.39 -2.11 13.75
N GLU A 72 -7.79 -3.27 14.04
CA GLU A 72 -8.11 -4.07 15.23
C GLU A 72 -7.75 -3.33 16.54
N TYR A 73 -6.65 -2.58 16.54
CA TYR A 73 -6.18 -1.88 17.73
C TYR A 73 -6.97 -0.62 18.03
N SER A 74 -7.26 0.19 17.01
CA SER A 74 -7.92 1.50 17.11
C SER A 74 -9.45 1.41 17.01
N GLY A 75 -9.98 0.35 16.40
CA GLY A 75 -11.41 0.12 16.20
C GLY A 75 -11.99 0.71 14.91
N GLN A 76 -11.17 1.34 14.06
CA GLN A 76 -11.60 1.87 12.76
C GLN A 76 -10.53 1.63 11.68
N THR A 77 -10.98 1.43 10.44
CA THR A 77 -10.14 1.08 9.30
C THR A 77 -9.45 2.31 8.72
N PRO A 78 -8.10 2.32 8.58
CA PRO A 78 -7.40 3.45 7.96
C PRO A 78 -7.91 3.77 6.55
N ALA A 79 -8.15 5.04 6.26
CA ALA A 79 -8.60 5.50 4.93
C ALA A 79 -7.51 5.37 3.83
N ILE A 80 -6.24 5.42 4.23
CA ILE A 80 -5.08 5.29 3.34
C ILE A 80 -4.32 3.99 3.63
N TRP A 81 -4.11 3.20 2.59
CA TRP A 81 -3.16 2.09 2.59
C TRP A 81 -1.84 2.54 1.94
N SER A 82 -0.75 2.40 2.68
CA SER A 82 0.59 2.83 2.27
C SER A 82 1.57 1.65 2.24
N THR A 83 2.47 1.62 1.25
CA THR A 83 3.59 0.67 1.19
C THR A 83 4.82 1.25 0.46
N ASP A 84 5.87 0.44 0.30
CA ASP A 84 7.11 0.73 -0.43
C ASP A 84 7.31 -0.29 -1.57
N MET A 85 8.11 0.05 -2.58
CA MET A 85 8.53 -0.84 -3.67
C MET A 85 9.67 -1.81 -3.31
N GLY A 86 10.27 -1.71 -2.12
CA GLY A 86 11.26 -2.65 -1.59
C GLY A 86 12.64 -2.58 -2.24
N PHE A 87 13.64 -3.10 -1.52
CA PHE A 87 15.07 -3.09 -1.90
C PHE A 87 15.88 -4.28 -1.34
N ALA A 88 15.35 -4.98 -0.33
CA ALA A 88 16.09 -5.96 0.47
C ALA A 88 16.00 -7.38 -0.11
N GLU A 89 16.77 -8.29 0.47
CA GLU A 89 16.83 -9.70 0.06
C GLU A 89 15.55 -10.48 0.39
N ASP A 90 15.42 -11.67 -0.20
CA ASP A 90 14.30 -12.57 0.11
C ASP A 90 14.25 -12.92 1.61
N GLY A 91 13.04 -12.99 2.16
CA GLY A 91 12.80 -13.19 3.58
C GLY A 91 12.88 -11.92 4.45
N ASP A 92 13.34 -10.78 3.92
CA ASP A 92 13.24 -9.48 4.58
C ASP A 92 11.84 -8.85 4.37
N THR A 93 11.37 -8.06 5.35
CA THR A 93 10.11 -7.32 5.25
C THR A 93 10.12 -6.31 4.10
N ASP A 94 11.29 -5.78 3.72
CA ASP A 94 11.50 -4.83 2.63
C ASP A 94 11.94 -5.49 1.32
N SER A 95 11.68 -6.80 1.16
CA SER A 95 12.10 -7.57 -0.02
C SER A 95 11.61 -6.95 -1.33
N TYR A 96 12.52 -6.72 -2.28
CA TYR A 96 12.16 -6.24 -3.62
C TYR A 96 11.35 -7.29 -4.42
N LEU A 97 11.41 -8.56 -4.03
CA LEU A 97 10.64 -9.64 -4.65
C LEU A 97 9.14 -9.56 -4.32
N ALA A 98 8.74 -8.71 -3.37
CA ALA A 98 7.34 -8.51 -3.01
C ALA A 98 6.55 -7.66 -4.03
N ARG A 99 7.20 -7.02 -5.01
CA ARG A 99 6.54 -6.11 -5.99
C ARG A 99 5.32 -6.71 -6.70
N PRO A 100 5.31 -7.98 -7.16
CA PRO A 100 4.11 -8.59 -7.71
C PRO A 100 2.94 -8.64 -6.71
N ASP A 101 3.22 -8.91 -5.44
CA ASP A 101 2.20 -8.96 -4.39
C ASP A 101 1.77 -7.55 -3.95
N ILE A 102 2.66 -6.56 -3.97
CA ILE A 102 2.33 -5.14 -3.77
C ILE A 102 1.30 -4.69 -4.80
N VAL A 103 1.47 -5.04 -6.09
CA VAL A 103 0.49 -4.69 -7.13
C VAL A 103 -0.88 -5.30 -6.85
N LYS A 104 -0.91 -6.60 -6.56
CA LYS A 104 -2.18 -7.30 -6.23
C LYS A 104 -2.86 -6.68 -5.02
N GLU A 105 -2.09 -6.40 -3.98
CA GLU A 105 -2.60 -5.85 -2.73
C GLU A 105 -3.11 -4.42 -2.90
N ALA A 106 -2.39 -3.56 -3.63
CA ALA A 106 -2.83 -2.20 -3.94
C ALA A 106 -4.15 -2.19 -4.72
N ILE A 107 -4.31 -3.09 -5.71
CA ILE A 107 -5.59 -3.26 -6.43
C ILE A 107 -6.71 -3.67 -5.47
N ARG A 108 -6.44 -4.63 -4.59
CA ARG A 108 -7.41 -5.14 -3.61
C ARG A 108 -7.84 -4.03 -2.64
N GLN A 109 -6.89 -3.30 -2.05
CA GLN A 109 -7.16 -2.21 -1.12
C GLN A 109 -7.92 -1.05 -1.79
N HIS A 110 -7.60 -0.74 -3.05
CA HIS A 110 -8.30 0.28 -3.81
C HIS A 110 -9.78 -0.09 -4.03
N LYS A 111 -10.05 -1.34 -4.45
CA LYS A 111 -11.41 -1.87 -4.58
C LYS A 111 -12.19 -1.75 -3.27
N LYS A 112 -11.53 -2.08 -2.14
CA LYS A 112 -12.10 -2.02 -0.79
C LYS A 112 -12.50 -0.61 -0.35
N GLY A 113 -11.86 0.44 -0.88
CA GLY A 113 -12.14 1.81 -0.47
C GLY A 113 -10.93 2.61 0.00
N ALA A 114 -9.76 1.99 0.12
CA ALA A 114 -8.56 2.70 0.53
C ALA A 114 -8.06 3.60 -0.61
N ILE A 115 -7.52 4.77 -0.23
CA ILE A 115 -6.65 5.56 -1.09
C ILE A 115 -5.26 4.93 -1.05
N ILE A 116 -4.62 4.80 -2.22
CA ILE A 116 -3.33 4.12 -2.36
C ILE A 116 -2.20 5.13 -2.38
N THR A 117 -1.20 4.93 -1.54
CA THR A 117 0.06 5.68 -1.58
C THR A 117 1.26 4.74 -1.55
N ILE A 118 2.27 5.02 -2.37
CA ILE A 118 3.46 4.18 -2.49
C ILE A 118 4.69 5.08 -2.49
N CYS A 119 5.67 4.75 -1.63
CA CYS A 119 7.00 5.34 -1.65
C CYS A 119 8.03 4.34 -2.21
N TRP A 120 9.29 4.77 -2.32
CA TRP A 120 10.37 3.89 -2.74
C TRP A 120 11.70 4.26 -2.10
N HIS A 121 12.17 3.39 -1.22
CA HIS A 121 13.56 3.34 -0.77
C HIS A 121 14.46 2.81 -1.89
N ALA A 122 14.81 3.69 -2.83
CA ALA A 122 15.50 3.32 -4.06
C ALA A 122 16.92 2.80 -3.84
N VAL A 123 17.29 1.75 -4.58
CA VAL A 123 18.66 1.22 -4.61
C VAL A 123 19.59 2.20 -5.34
N PRO A 124 20.80 2.47 -4.81
CA PRO A 124 21.74 3.36 -5.50
C PRO A 124 22.18 2.75 -6.84
N PRO A 125 22.37 3.56 -7.90
CA PRO A 125 22.83 3.07 -9.20
C PRO A 125 24.23 2.42 -9.20
N THR A 126 24.95 2.50 -8.08
CA THR A 126 26.24 1.82 -7.85
C THR A 126 26.12 0.33 -7.51
N ALA A 127 24.92 -0.16 -7.19
CA ALA A 127 24.66 -1.55 -6.80
C ALA A 127 23.43 -2.13 -7.50
N ASP A 128 23.31 -3.46 -7.52
CA ASP A 128 22.12 -4.20 -7.96
C ASP A 128 21.32 -4.65 -6.72
N GLU A 129 20.01 -4.85 -6.87
CA GLU A 129 19.18 -5.47 -5.84
C GLU A 129 19.61 -6.93 -5.60
N PRO A 130 19.60 -7.42 -4.35
CA PRO A 130 19.20 -6.71 -3.13
C PRO A 130 20.33 -5.86 -2.51
N VAL A 131 19.94 -4.82 -1.77
CA VAL A 131 20.84 -4.03 -0.92
C VAL A 131 20.36 -3.97 0.52
N THR A 132 21.14 -3.33 1.38
CA THR A 132 20.80 -3.16 2.80
C THR A 132 20.26 -1.77 3.06
N PHE A 133 19.49 -1.59 4.14
CA PHE A 133 19.01 -0.25 4.51
C PHE A 133 20.18 0.63 4.95
N GLN A 134 20.98 0.13 5.91
CA GLN A 134 22.18 0.79 6.41
C GLN A 134 23.45 0.12 5.87
N PRO A 135 24.55 0.87 5.67
CA PRO A 135 25.82 0.29 5.28
C PRO A 135 26.29 -0.82 6.24
N ARG A 136 26.53 -2.04 5.73
CA ARG A 136 27.21 -3.12 6.46
C ARG A 136 28.74 -2.99 6.37
N GLY A 137 29.34 -2.20 7.27
CA GLY A 137 30.79 -2.03 7.36
C GLY A 137 31.36 -0.97 6.40
N PRO A 138 32.69 -0.79 6.35
CA PRO A 138 33.30 0.18 5.45
C PRO A 138 33.18 -0.29 3.99
N PHE A 139 32.55 0.51 3.15
CA PHE A 139 32.55 0.31 1.69
C PHE A 139 33.62 1.18 1.05
N PRO A 140 34.29 0.70 -0.02
CA PRO A 140 34.97 1.59 -0.94
C PRO A 140 34.00 2.73 -1.35
N PRO A 141 34.44 4.00 -1.33
CA PRO A 141 33.56 5.14 -1.62
C PRO A 141 32.83 5.06 -2.96
N ASP A 142 33.35 4.26 -3.90
CA ASP A 142 32.81 4.06 -5.24
C ASP A 142 31.81 2.88 -5.37
N SER A 143 31.44 2.23 -4.26
CA SER A 143 30.67 0.97 -4.27
C SER A 143 29.49 0.94 -3.28
N LEU A 144 28.83 2.08 -3.06
CA LEU A 144 27.67 2.16 -2.16
C LEU A 144 26.62 1.09 -2.53
N ALA A 145 26.29 0.23 -1.57
CA ALA A 145 25.35 -0.89 -1.70
C ALA A 145 24.33 -0.89 -0.54
N SER A 146 23.85 0.30 -0.21
CA SER A 146 22.80 0.52 0.78
C SER A 146 21.94 1.72 0.40
N VAL A 147 20.69 1.73 0.86
CA VAL A 147 19.75 2.84 0.66
C VAL A 147 20.27 4.09 1.38
N GLN A 148 20.72 3.93 2.63
CA GLN A 148 21.43 4.97 3.36
C GLN A 148 22.88 5.08 2.92
N GLY A 149 23.38 6.31 2.86
CA GLY A 149 24.73 6.66 2.42
C GLY A 149 24.71 7.80 1.42
N GLN A 150 25.88 8.12 0.87
CA GLN A 150 26.07 9.23 -0.06
C GLN A 150 26.86 8.76 -1.27
N LEU A 151 26.38 9.08 -2.47
CA LEU A 151 27.19 8.98 -3.69
C LEU A 151 28.28 10.05 -3.66
N LEU A 152 29.39 9.80 -4.35
CA LEU A 152 30.38 10.84 -4.66
C LEU A 152 29.78 11.87 -5.64
N ASP A 153 30.29 13.09 -5.65
CA ASP A 153 29.78 14.15 -6.53
C ASP A 153 29.85 13.77 -8.02
N GLU A 154 30.96 13.16 -8.46
CA GLU A 154 31.09 12.67 -9.84
C GLU A 154 30.11 11.52 -10.13
N GLN A 155 29.80 10.67 -9.14
CA GLN A 155 28.82 9.59 -9.33
C GLN A 155 27.40 10.16 -9.45
N PHE A 156 27.04 11.13 -8.61
CA PHE A 156 25.73 11.77 -8.68
C PHE A 156 25.55 12.53 -10.00
N LYS A 157 26.60 13.22 -10.45
CA LYS A 157 26.67 13.81 -11.78
C LYS A 157 26.52 12.77 -12.89
N GLU A 158 27.17 11.62 -12.78
CA GLU A 158 26.98 10.52 -13.74
C GLU A 158 25.52 10.06 -13.76
N VAL A 159 24.87 9.85 -12.61
CA VAL A 159 23.45 9.46 -12.52
C VAL A 159 22.55 10.46 -13.25
N LEU A 160 22.89 11.74 -13.22
CA LEU A 160 22.16 12.84 -13.86
C LEU A 160 22.56 13.13 -15.32
N THR A 161 23.54 12.41 -15.86
CA THR A 161 24.08 12.66 -17.21
C THR A 161 23.71 11.52 -18.16
N PRO A 162 22.81 11.75 -19.13
CA PRO A 162 22.43 10.73 -20.11
C PRO A 162 23.61 10.05 -20.80
N GLY A 163 23.58 8.72 -20.87
CA GLY A 163 24.58 7.91 -21.57
C GLY A 163 25.77 7.45 -20.73
N THR A 164 25.97 7.98 -19.53
CA THR A 164 26.99 7.48 -18.59
C THR A 164 26.64 6.07 -18.08
N ARG A 165 27.58 5.45 -17.36
CA ARG A 165 27.36 4.12 -16.79
C ARG A 165 26.29 4.16 -15.70
N LEU A 166 26.37 5.10 -14.75
CA LEU A 166 25.42 5.17 -13.65
C LEU A 166 24.03 5.65 -14.09
N TYR A 167 23.92 6.52 -15.10
CA TYR A 167 22.63 6.87 -15.69
C TYR A 167 21.91 5.66 -16.27
N LYS A 168 22.61 4.80 -17.04
CA LYS A 168 22.00 3.58 -17.62
C LYS A 168 21.56 2.57 -16.55
N ARG A 169 22.31 2.48 -15.44
CA ARG A 169 21.94 1.64 -14.30
C ARG A 169 20.72 2.18 -13.58
N TRP A 170 20.70 3.50 -13.35
CA TRP A 170 19.53 4.20 -12.82
C TRP A 170 18.29 3.98 -13.71
N GLU A 171 18.42 4.09 -15.04
CA GLU A 171 17.32 3.82 -15.98
C GLU A 171 16.78 2.40 -15.78
N ALA A 172 17.64 1.38 -15.76
CA ALA A 172 17.22 0.00 -15.59
C ALA A 172 16.49 -0.25 -14.26
N GLN A 173 16.94 0.37 -13.17
CA GLN A 173 16.29 0.29 -11.85
C GLN A 173 14.92 0.97 -11.87
N VAL A 174 14.83 2.17 -12.43
CA VAL A 174 13.58 2.93 -12.57
C VAL A 174 12.59 2.20 -13.49
N ASP A 175 13.06 1.63 -14.60
CA ASP A 175 12.23 0.86 -15.55
C ASP A 175 11.64 -0.40 -14.90
N SER A 176 12.37 -1.05 -13.97
CA SER A 176 11.87 -2.17 -13.18
C SER A 176 10.68 -1.76 -12.31
N VAL A 177 10.73 -0.60 -11.66
CA VAL A 177 9.61 -0.05 -10.87
C VAL A 177 8.45 0.38 -11.78
N ALA A 178 8.75 1.04 -12.91
CA ALA A 178 7.75 1.47 -13.89
C ALA A 178 6.89 0.30 -14.39
N PHE A 179 7.48 -0.88 -14.58
CA PHE A 179 6.76 -2.09 -14.99
C PHE A 179 5.60 -2.45 -14.03
N TYR A 180 5.79 -2.30 -12.72
CA TYR A 180 4.76 -2.59 -11.72
C TYR A 180 3.75 -1.43 -11.60
N LEU A 181 4.21 -0.19 -11.66
CA LEU A 181 3.31 0.98 -11.69
C LEU A 181 2.40 0.96 -12.92
N LYS A 182 2.88 0.43 -14.05
CA LYS A 182 2.08 0.25 -15.27
C LYS A 182 0.95 -0.76 -15.10
N GLN A 183 1.18 -1.85 -14.37
CA GLN A 183 0.11 -2.80 -14.04
C GLN A 183 -1.00 -2.14 -13.20
N LEU A 184 -0.62 -1.25 -12.27
CA LEU A 184 -1.58 -0.47 -11.49
C LEU A 184 -2.35 0.53 -12.37
N GLN A 185 -1.70 1.15 -13.36
CA GLN A 185 -2.37 1.98 -14.37
C GLN A 185 -3.39 1.18 -15.17
N GLU A 186 -3.01 0.00 -15.66
CA GLU A 186 -3.90 -0.90 -16.42
C GLU A 186 -5.11 -1.35 -15.57
N ALA A 187 -4.90 -1.54 -14.27
CA ALA A 187 -5.94 -1.83 -13.29
C ALA A 187 -6.73 -0.59 -12.82
N LYS A 188 -6.44 0.61 -13.36
CA LYS A 188 -7.10 1.88 -13.03
C LYS A 188 -6.97 2.26 -11.55
N VAL A 189 -5.81 1.98 -10.98
CA VAL A 189 -5.47 2.37 -9.62
C VAL A 189 -4.62 3.64 -9.69
N PRO A 190 -5.16 4.82 -9.32
CA PRO A 190 -4.36 6.01 -9.16
C PRO A 190 -3.56 5.95 -7.85
N ILE A 191 -2.36 6.54 -7.85
CA ILE A 191 -1.39 6.39 -6.76
C ILE A 191 -0.89 7.76 -6.32
N LEU A 192 -0.96 8.04 -5.01
CA LEU A 192 -0.17 9.10 -4.39
C LEU A 192 1.29 8.64 -4.33
N TRP A 193 2.06 8.98 -5.37
CA TRP A 193 3.43 8.49 -5.59
C TRP A 193 4.46 9.40 -4.91
N ARG A 194 5.25 8.84 -3.98
CA ARG A 194 6.21 9.57 -3.13
C ARG A 194 7.67 9.12 -3.40
N PRO A 195 8.24 9.38 -4.59
CA PRO A 195 9.61 8.97 -4.91
C PRO A 195 10.62 9.82 -4.16
N TYR A 196 11.77 9.22 -3.83
CA TYR A 196 12.89 9.94 -3.22
C TYR A 196 12.47 10.81 -2.04
N HIS A 197 11.65 10.29 -1.14
CA HIS A 197 11.17 11.00 0.05
C HIS A 197 12.32 11.44 0.98
N GLU A 198 12.04 12.41 1.85
CA GLU A 198 12.99 13.02 2.80
C GLU A 198 14.25 13.60 2.15
N MET A 199 14.14 14.06 0.91
CA MET A 199 15.30 14.40 0.10
C MET A 199 16.10 15.63 0.57
N ASN A 200 15.52 16.45 1.45
CA ASN A 200 16.22 17.53 2.12
C ASN A 200 17.12 17.04 3.28
N GLY A 201 17.01 15.78 3.69
CA GLY A 201 17.97 15.07 4.53
C GLY A 201 19.18 14.54 3.76
N ASP A 202 20.24 14.14 4.46
CA ASP A 202 21.51 13.63 3.89
C ASP A 202 21.79 12.15 4.26
N TRP A 203 20.80 11.44 4.79
CA TRP A 203 20.95 10.03 5.14
C TRP A 203 20.74 9.08 3.96
N PHE A 204 19.95 9.48 2.96
CA PHE A 204 19.74 8.69 1.75
C PHE A 204 20.60 9.19 0.59
N TRP A 205 20.97 8.28 -0.32
CA TRP A 205 21.90 8.58 -1.41
C TRP A 205 21.39 9.65 -2.38
N TRP A 206 20.07 9.84 -2.46
CA TRP A 206 19.41 10.85 -3.29
C TRP A 206 19.35 12.24 -2.63
N GLY A 207 19.58 12.34 -1.32
CA GLY A 207 19.27 13.52 -0.52
C GLY A 207 20.45 14.47 -0.30
N GLY A 208 20.13 15.69 0.11
CA GLY A 208 21.09 16.66 0.66
C GLY A 208 21.89 17.45 -0.38
N ARG A 209 21.59 17.31 -1.68
CA ARG A 209 22.35 17.92 -2.77
C ARG A 209 21.64 19.13 -3.37
N VAL A 210 22.32 20.28 -3.34
CA VAL A 210 21.87 21.56 -3.93
C VAL A 210 22.89 22.05 -4.95
N GLY A 211 22.48 22.95 -5.86
CA GLY A 211 23.37 23.52 -6.87
C GLY A 211 23.31 22.80 -8.21
N GLU A 212 24.43 22.72 -8.92
CA GLU A 212 24.54 21.98 -10.18
C GLU A 212 24.55 20.47 -9.89
N TYR A 213 23.70 19.68 -10.55
CA TYR A 213 23.47 18.26 -10.25
C TYR A 213 22.84 18.05 -8.85
N SER A 214 21.66 18.62 -8.66
CA SER A 214 20.92 18.63 -7.39
C SER A 214 19.97 17.45 -7.24
N THR A 215 19.54 17.24 -6.00
CA THR A 215 18.42 16.36 -5.66
C THR A 215 17.14 16.75 -6.42
N ALA A 216 16.91 18.04 -6.66
CA ALA A 216 15.76 18.50 -7.45
C ALA A 216 15.88 18.10 -8.93
N ASP A 217 17.09 18.06 -9.50
CA ASP A 217 17.33 17.51 -10.85
C ASP A 217 16.98 16.03 -10.92
N LEU A 218 17.32 15.26 -9.89
CA LEU A 218 17.01 13.82 -9.83
C LEU A 218 15.50 13.56 -9.75
N TYR A 219 14.76 14.38 -8.99
CA TYR A 219 13.31 14.33 -8.94
C TYR A 219 12.68 14.62 -10.31
N ARG A 220 13.16 15.65 -11.01
CA ARG A 220 12.72 15.96 -12.39
C ARG A 220 13.05 14.82 -13.37
N GLN A 221 14.20 14.17 -13.20
CA GLN A 221 14.63 13.06 -14.05
C GLN A 221 13.72 11.82 -13.91
N ILE A 222 13.34 11.43 -12.67
CA ILE A 222 12.39 10.32 -12.48
C ILE A 222 10.99 10.70 -12.95
N TYR A 223 10.59 11.97 -12.79
CA TYR A 223 9.36 12.50 -13.37
C TYR A 223 9.33 12.29 -14.88
N ASP A 224 10.35 12.74 -15.59
CA ASP A 224 10.42 12.59 -17.05
C ASP A 224 10.45 11.12 -17.47
N ARG A 225 11.16 10.26 -16.73
CA ARG A 225 11.18 8.83 -17.07
C ARG A 225 9.82 8.17 -16.87
N PHE A 226 9.08 8.49 -15.81
CA PHE A 226 7.78 7.89 -15.55
C PHE A 226 6.64 8.52 -16.37
N ALA A 227 6.44 9.83 -16.26
CA ALA A 227 5.36 10.53 -16.92
C ALA A 227 5.58 10.61 -18.45
N ASN A 228 6.79 10.96 -18.88
CA ASN A 228 7.05 11.26 -20.30
C ASN A 228 7.55 10.04 -21.09
N HIS A 229 8.43 9.20 -20.54
CA HIS A 229 8.93 8.03 -21.26
C HIS A 229 8.01 6.80 -21.12
N HIS A 230 7.68 6.38 -19.89
CA HIS A 230 6.81 5.21 -19.64
C HIS A 230 5.31 5.48 -19.77
N LYS A 231 4.91 6.75 -19.88
CA LYS A 231 3.50 7.17 -19.98
C LYS A 231 2.67 6.64 -18.81
N LEU A 232 3.22 6.76 -17.61
CA LEU A 232 2.51 6.50 -16.36
C LEU A 232 1.60 7.69 -16.05
N ASP A 233 0.32 7.55 -16.41
CA ASP A 233 -0.68 8.61 -16.30
C ASP A 233 -1.57 8.49 -15.04
N ASN A 234 -1.38 7.43 -14.24
CA ASN A 234 -2.10 7.16 -13.00
C ASN A 234 -1.40 7.71 -11.74
N LEU A 235 -0.25 8.38 -11.87
CA LEU A 235 0.53 8.88 -10.75
C LEU A 235 0.13 10.33 -10.41
N VAL A 236 -0.23 10.56 -9.14
CA VAL A 236 -0.34 11.87 -8.52
C VAL A 236 0.96 12.12 -7.75
N TRP A 237 1.72 13.13 -8.15
CA TRP A 237 3.09 13.33 -7.70
C TRP A 237 3.15 14.04 -6.35
N VAL A 238 3.65 13.33 -5.34
CA VAL A 238 3.84 13.86 -3.99
C VAL A 238 5.32 14.16 -3.78
N TRP A 239 5.64 15.43 -3.53
CA TRP A 239 6.99 15.84 -3.15
C TRP A 239 7.10 15.84 -1.62
N ASN A 240 7.84 14.87 -1.07
CA ASN A 240 7.82 14.52 0.34
C ASN A 240 9.15 14.87 1.03
N VAL A 241 9.13 15.87 1.91
CA VAL A 241 10.31 16.33 2.67
C VAL A 241 10.30 15.84 4.12
N ASP A 242 11.45 15.86 4.80
CA ASP A 242 11.53 15.76 6.27
C ASP A 242 11.69 17.16 6.89
N ARG A 243 11.58 17.26 8.21
CA ARG A 243 11.74 18.49 8.97
C ARG A 243 13.12 19.12 8.78
N PRO A 244 13.20 20.44 8.55
CA PRO A 244 14.45 21.13 8.33
C PRO A 244 15.20 21.33 9.66
N SER A 245 16.22 20.51 9.91
CA SER A 245 17.07 20.64 11.11
C SER A 245 18.20 21.68 10.98
N THR A 246 18.47 22.17 9.77
CA THR A 246 19.52 23.18 9.50
C THR A 246 19.10 24.12 8.35
N PRO A 247 19.74 25.30 8.19
CA PRO A 247 19.37 26.24 7.12
C PRO A 247 19.53 25.71 5.70
N ILE A 248 20.45 24.75 5.46
CA ILE A 248 20.62 24.15 4.14
C ILE A 248 19.46 23.22 3.79
N ARG A 249 18.82 22.59 4.79
CA ARG A 249 17.70 21.64 4.64
C ARG A 249 16.33 22.31 4.44
N LYS A 250 16.29 23.63 4.27
CA LYS A 250 15.06 24.36 3.96
C LYS A 250 14.40 23.81 2.70
N PHE A 251 13.08 23.66 2.73
CA PHE A 251 12.27 23.08 1.65
C PHE A 251 12.55 23.69 0.28
N SER A 252 12.64 25.03 0.20
CA SER A 252 12.87 25.75 -1.06
C SER A 252 14.15 25.35 -1.79
N ASN A 253 15.16 24.81 -1.09
CA ASN A 253 16.43 24.41 -1.70
C ASN A 253 16.33 23.10 -2.49
N PHE A 254 15.30 22.29 -2.22
CA PHE A 254 15.08 20.96 -2.82
C PHE A 254 13.83 20.90 -3.69
N TYR A 255 13.17 22.05 -3.86
CA TYR A 255 11.89 22.16 -4.53
C TYR A 255 12.05 21.94 -6.05
N PRO A 256 11.35 20.96 -6.66
CA PRO A 256 11.59 20.57 -8.04
C PRO A 256 10.93 21.52 -9.06
N GLY A 257 10.01 22.37 -8.63
CA GLY A 257 9.14 23.20 -9.48
C GLY A 257 7.69 22.74 -9.41
N ASN A 258 6.75 23.67 -9.59
CA ASN A 258 5.31 23.40 -9.49
C ASN A 258 4.77 22.57 -10.66
N GLU A 259 5.53 22.47 -11.73
CA GLU A 259 5.28 21.67 -12.93
C GLU A 259 5.70 20.19 -12.78
N TYR A 260 6.29 19.82 -11.64
CA TYR A 260 6.77 18.46 -11.37
C TYR A 260 6.05 17.77 -10.20
N LEU A 261 5.15 18.48 -9.49
CA LEU A 261 4.45 17.93 -8.32
C LEU A 261 2.99 18.37 -8.27
N ASP A 262 2.14 17.50 -7.72
CA ASP A 262 0.72 17.75 -7.47
C ASP A 262 0.44 18.13 -6.02
N ILE A 263 1.18 17.53 -5.08
CA ILE A 263 0.97 17.63 -3.63
C ILE A 263 2.33 17.80 -2.93
N LEU A 264 2.37 18.61 -1.87
CA LEU A 264 3.54 18.71 -0.99
C LEU A 264 3.30 17.90 0.28
N SER A 265 4.34 17.25 0.77
CA SER A 265 4.25 16.36 1.91
C SER A 265 5.39 16.59 2.91
N LEU A 266 5.11 16.38 4.19
CA LEU A 266 6.09 16.45 5.28
C LEU A 266 6.05 15.18 6.13
N ASP A 267 7.23 14.65 6.46
CA ASP A 267 7.40 13.59 7.44
C ASP A 267 7.64 14.20 8.83
N VAL A 268 6.92 13.72 9.85
CA VAL A 268 6.97 14.25 11.22
C VAL A 268 7.07 13.13 12.24
N TYR A 269 8.27 12.95 12.79
CA TYR A 269 8.53 12.04 13.91
C TYR A 269 8.71 12.81 15.23
N GLY A 270 8.35 12.17 16.35
CA GLY A 270 8.47 12.77 17.67
C GLY A 270 7.42 13.87 17.97
N SER A 271 6.32 13.91 17.22
CA SER A 271 5.23 14.90 17.36
C SER A 271 5.68 16.37 17.20
N ASP A 272 6.74 16.61 16.42
CA ASP A 272 7.30 17.94 16.15
C ASP A 272 6.54 18.66 15.02
N PHE A 273 5.27 18.96 15.27
CA PHE A 273 4.39 19.70 14.35
C PHE A 273 4.66 21.21 14.43
N ASN A 274 5.89 21.64 14.19
CA ASN A 274 6.26 23.06 14.25
C ASN A 274 5.50 23.89 13.18
N GLN A 275 4.90 25.00 13.62
CA GLN A 275 4.15 25.91 12.75
C GLN A 275 4.99 26.45 11.58
N ASP A 276 6.28 26.71 11.78
CA ASP A 276 7.16 27.23 10.73
C ASP A 276 7.30 26.24 9.56
N TYR A 277 7.24 24.93 9.83
CA TYR A 277 7.29 23.91 8.79
C TYR A 277 6.01 23.96 7.95
N TYR A 278 4.85 23.98 8.62
CA TYR A 278 3.55 24.09 7.96
C TYR A 278 3.42 25.39 7.13
N ASP A 279 3.73 26.54 7.73
CA ASP A 279 3.64 27.84 7.05
C ASP A 279 4.58 27.92 5.83
N SER A 280 5.80 27.39 5.97
CA SER A 280 6.77 27.35 4.86
C SER A 280 6.28 26.47 3.71
N LEU A 281 5.74 25.29 4.01
CA LEU A 281 5.24 24.36 3.00
C LEU A 281 3.97 24.89 2.32
N LYS A 282 3.05 25.46 3.10
CA LYS A 282 1.84 26.13 2.60
C LYS A 282 2.16 27.29 1.67
N ASN A 283 3.13 28.13 2.02
CA ASN A 283 3.55 29.21 1.15
C ASN A 283 4.20 28.69 -0.14
N LEU A 284 4.99 27.61 -0.05
CA LEU A 284 5.63 26.99 -1.21
C LEU A 284 4.63 26.26 -2.12
N SER A 285 3.50 25.78 -1.59
CA SER A 285 2.51 25.00 -2.35
C SER A 285 1.77 25.80 -3.41
N GLN A 286 1.69 27.12 -3.24
CA GLN A 286 0.90 28.01 -4.11
C GLN A 286 -0.54 27.49 -4.32
N GLY A 287 -1.14 26.96 -3.25
CA GLY A 287 -2.51 26.44 -3.25
C GLY A 287 -2.64 24.95 -3.57
N LYS A 288 -1.54 24.24 -3.86
CA LYS A 288 -1.54 22.77 -3.92
C LYS A 288 -1.77 22.16 -2.52
N PRO A 289 -2.39 20.98 -2.41
CA PRO A 289 -2.69 20.36 -1.13
C PRO A 289 -1.43 19.95 -0.36
N LEU A 290 -1.59 19.81 0.96
CA LEU A 290 -0.56 19.37 1.88
C LEU A 290 -0.96 18.04 2.53
N LEU A 291 -0.03 17.10 2.69
CA LEU A 291 -0.26 15.90 3.50
C LEU A 291 0.93 15.59 4.42
N LEU A 292 0.71 14.76 5.43
CA LEU A 292 1.78 14.20 6.25
C LEU A 292 2.15 12.82 5.70
N GLY A 293 3.32 12.72 5.09
CA GLY A 293 3.78 11.55 4.35
C GLY A 293 4.05 10.36 5.26
N GLU A 294 4.63 10.65 6.41
CA GLU A 294 4.94 9.72 7.49
C GLU A 294 4.82 10.42 8.83
N VAL A 295 4.26 9.72 9.81
CA VAL A 295 4.26 10.14 11.20
C VAL A 295 4.53 8.98 12.14
N GLY A 296 5.20 9.27 13.26
CA GLY A 296 5.24 8.35 14.39
C GLY A 296 3.96 8.43 15.24
N ASN A 297 3.46 9.63 15.45
CA ASN A 297 2.21 9.95 16.12
C ASN A 297 1.44 10.94 15.23
N PRO A 298 0.13 10.75 15.00
CA PRO A 298 -0.66 11.65 14.18
C PRO A 298 -0.84 13.03 14.85
N PRO A 299 -1.18 14.08 14.07
CA PRO A 299 -1.55 15.37 14.63
C PRO A 299 -2.85 15.22 15.43
N PHE A 300 -2.82 15.62 16.70
CA PHE A 300 -4.02 15.69 17.53
C PHE A 300 -4.87 16.92 17.15
N PRO A 301 -6.15 16.97 17.54
CA PRO A 301 -7.07 18.06 17.20
C PRO A 301 -6.50 19.47 17.37
N GLU A 302 -5.71 19.72 18.42
CA GLU A 302 -5.12 21.03 18.70
C GLU A 302 -4.09 21.45 17.65
N ILE A 303 -3.40 20.49 17.02
CA ILE A 303 -2.50 20.77 15.89
C ILE A 303 -3.34 21.20 14.68
N LEU A 304 -4.45 20.50 14.41
CA LEU A 304 -5.33 20.80 13.27
C LEU A 304 -6.05 22.15 13.41
N ASP A 305 -6.16 22.70 14.62
CA ASP A 305 -6.69 24.07 14.84
C ASP A 305 -5.78 25.14 14.23
N THR A 306 -4.47 24.88 14.16
CA THR A 306 -3.46 25.81 13.63
C THR A 306 -2.88 25.37 12.29
N GLN A 307 -3.07 24.10 11.93
CA GLN A 307 -2.58 23.48 10.70
C GLN A 307 -3.69 22.70 9.98
N PRO A 308 -4.78 23.37 9.55
CA PRO A 308 -5.98 22.69 9.04
C PRO A 308 -5.83 22.07 7.65
N ASP A 309 -4.78 22.42 6.89
CA ASP A 309 -4.68 22.02 5.48
C ASP A 309 -4.11 20.62 5.26
N TRP A 310 -3.67 19.93 6.32
CA TRP A 310 -3.22 18.55 6.24
C TRP A 310 -4.37 17.64 5.80
N THR A 311 -4.30 17.11 4.58
CA THR A 311 -5.35 16.25 4.01
C THR A 311 -5.28 14.82 4.50
N SER A 312 -4.11 14.37 4.99
CA SER A 312 -3.94 13.04 5.57
C SER A 312 -2.68 12.92 6.41
N TRP A 313 -2.57 11.82 7.16
CA TRP A 313 -1.31 11.30 7.68
C TRP A 313 -1.15 9.81 7.39
N VAL A 314 0.09 9.31 7.44
CA VAL A 314 0.37 7.88 7.40
C VAL A 314 1.25 7.49 8.59
N ILE A 315 0.73 6.66 9.50
CA ILE A 315 1.53 6.14 10.61
C ILE A 315 2.52 5.10 10.08
N TRP A 316 3.78 5.21 10.49
CA TRP A 316 4.83 4.29 10.06
C TRP A 316 4.71 2.91 10.72
N ALA A 317 4.23 1.92 9.96
CA ALA A 317 4.25 0.50 10.32
C ALA A 317 3.80 0.21 11.77
N GLY A 318 4.67 -0.38 12.59
CA GLY A 318 4.36 -0.76 13.96
C GLY A 318 4.11 0.41 14.93
N MET A 319 4.35 1.66 14.50
CA MET A 319 4.15 2.86 15.33
C MET A 319 2.68 3.17 15.61
N ALA A 320 1.73 2.42 15.05
CA ALA A 320 0.31 2.48 15.42
C ALA A 320 0.09 2.37 16.94
N ARG A 321 1.00 1.71 17.67
CA ARG A 321 0.95 1.57 19.14
C ARG A 321 1.55 2.74 19.93
N ASN A 322 2.15 3.73 19.28
CA ASN A 322 2.61 4.96 19.93
C ASN A 322 1.41 5.82 20.38
N VAL A 323 0.24 5.58 19.80
CA VAL A 323 -1.04 6.17 20.20
C VAL A 323 -1.80 5.14 21.03
N SER A 324 -2.27 5.53 22.21
CA SER A 324 -3.09 4.65 23.06
C SER A 324 -4.51 4.51 22.52
N LYS A 325 -5.22 3.44 22.88
CA LYS A 325 -6.65 3.27 22.53
C LYS A 325 -7.52 4.46 22.93
N LYS A 326 -7.24 5.08 24.09
CA LYS A 326 -7.97 6.28 24.55
C LYS A 326 -7.70 7.48 23.62
N GLN A 327 -6.46 7.65 23.18
CA GLN A 327 -6.11 8.72 22.23
C GLN A 327 -6.70 8.47 20.84
N TYR A 328 -6.81 7.22 20.39
CA TYR A 328 -7.55 6.91 19.16
C TYR A 328 -9.03 7.28 19.26
N GLN A 329 -9.67 7.01 20.40
CA GLN A 329 -11.06 7.43 20.64
C GLN A 329 -11.22 8.96 20.58
N GLU A 330 -10.22 9.71 21.04
CA GLU A 330 -10.20 11.17 20.94
C GLU A 330 -10.00 11.64 19.49
N LEU A 331 -9.02 11.09 18.77
CA LEU A 331 -8.77 11.39 17.36
C LEU A 331 -10.01 11.10 16.50
N TYR A 332 -10.60 9.92 16.63
CA TYR A 332 -11.77 9.51 15.83
C TYR A 332 -13.07 10.16 16.32
N GLY A 333 -13.05 10.82 17.47
CA GLY A 333 -14.15 11.66 17.95
C GLY A 333 -14.18 13.04 17.30
N ASP A 334 -13.09 13.48 16.67
CA ASP A 334 -13.03 14.77 15.96
C ASP A 334 -13.62 14.62 14.55
N PRO A 335 -14.66 15.39 14.17
CA PRO A 335 -15.34 15.26 12.89
C PRO A 335 -14.48 15.66 11.68
N ARG A 336 -13.30 16.27 11.89
CA ARG A 336 -12.33 16.54 10.83
C ARG A 336 -11.54 15.29 10.44
N ILE A 337 -11.41 14.32 11.34
CA ILE A 337 -10.61 13.12 11.11
C ILE A 337 -11.49 12.05 10.48
N LEU A 338 -11.11 11.56 9.31
CA LEU A 338 -11.88 10.57 8.57
C LEU A 338 -11.13 9.26 8.41
N THR A 339 -11.81 8.18 8.77
CA THR A 339 -11.44 6.80 8.49
C THR A 339 -12.26 6.25 7.33
N GLN A 340 -11.94 5.03 6.88
CA GLN A 340 -12.68 4.39 5.80
C GLN A 340 -14.12 4.06 6.20
N ASP A 341 -14.41 3.99 7.51
CA ASP A 341 -15.70 3.58 8.06
C ASP A 341 -16.69 4.76 8.22
N ASP A 342 -16.23 5.98 7.93
CA ASP A 342 -17.02 7.20 8.17
C ASP A 342 -17.92 7.57 6.97
N PRO A 343 -19.22 7.90 7.21
CA PRO A 343 -20.11 8.35 6.14
C PRO A 343 -19.60 9.58 5.37
N ALA A 344 -18.91 10.50 6.05
CA ALA A 344 -18.31 11.67 5.41
C ALA A 344 -17.17 11.28 4.46
N PHE A 345 -16.43 10.20 4.73
CA PHE A 345 -15.44 9.65 3.80
C PHE A 345 -16.12 9.05 2.57
N TRP A 346 -17.22 8.32 2.75
CA TRP A 346 -17.98 7.73 1.63
C TRP A 346 -18.55 8.81 0.71
N GLU A 347 -19.10 9.87 1.28
CA GLU A 347 -19.61 11.02 0.52
C GLU A 347 -18.48 11.73 -0.23
N ALA A 348 -17.39 12.06 0.46
CA ALA A 348 -16.27 12.78 -0.14
C ALA A 348 -15.57 11.99 -1.26
N THR A 349 -15.53 10.65 -1.16
CA THR A 349 -14.91 9.79 -2.18
C THR A 349 -15.86 9.36 -3.31
N ALA A 350 -17.14 9.71 -3.28
CA ALA A 350 -18.14 9.18 -4.21
C ALA A 350 -17.78 9.44 -5.69
N SER A 351 -17.49 10.69 -6.07
CA SER A 351 -17.11 11.04 -7.45
C SER A 351 -15.77 10.44 -7.86
N TYR A 352 -14.82 10.35 -6.93
CA TYR A 352 -13.55 9.68 -7.14
C TYR A 352 -13.74 8.20 -7.48
N ARG A 353 -14.55 7.50 -6.69
CA ARG A 353 -14.84 6.07 -6.90
C ARG A 353 -15.59 5.83 -8.20
N GLU A 354 -16.52 6.71 -8.56
CA GLU A 354 -17.22 6.65 -9.85
C GLU A 354 -16.24 6.76 -11.02
N ALA A 355 -15.30 7.70 -10.98
CA ALA A 355 -14.26 7.85 -12.01
C ALA A 355 -13.39 6.59 -12.13
N CYS A 356 -13.08 5.94 -11.00
CA CYS A 356 -12.37 4.65 -10.94
C CYS A 356 -13.22 3.44 -11.35
N LYS A 357 -14.51 3.62 -11.67
CA LYS A 357 -15.48 2.54 -11.95
C LYS A 357 -15.62 1.55 -10.79
N LEU A 358 -15.52 2.05 -9.56
CA LEU A 358 -15.71 1.28 -8.34
C LEU A 358 -17.10 1.53 -7.75
N PRO A 359 -17.70 0.54 -7.06
CA PRO A 359 -18.97 0.72 -6.36
C PRO A 359 -18.84 1.76 -5.23
N ALA A 360 -19.92 2.48 -4.95
CA ALA A 360 -19.98 3.40 -3.82
C ALA A 360 -19.77 2.68 -2.47
N LEU A 361 -19.24 3.40 -1.49
CA LEU A 361 -19.12 2.93 -0.11
C LEU A 361 -20.41 3.21 0.69
N PRO A 362 -20.71 2.43 1.75
CA PRO A 362 -19.99 1.23 2.17
C PRO A 362 -20.24 0.08 1.18
N LEU A 363 -19.24 -0.78 0.99
CA LEU A 363 -19.40 -1.96 0.14
C LEU A 363 -20.47 -2.87 0.73
N LYS A 364 -21.39 -3.34 -0.11
CA LYS A 364 -22.36 -4.35 0.31
C LYS A 364 -21.65 -5.70 0.43
N ASN A 365 -21.86 -6.39 1.54
CA ASN A 365 -21.50 -7.80 1.63
C ASN A 365 -22.42 -8.57 0.67
N ASN A 366 -21.83 -9.15 -0.38
CA ASN A 366 -22.56 -9.90 -1.39
C ASN A 366 -22.58 -11.40 -1.10
N TYR A 367 -22.05 -11.84 0.04
CA TYR A 367 -21.94 -13.24 0.40
C TYR A 367 -23.04 -13.69 1.36
N PRO A 368 -23.56 -14.92 1.22
CA PRO A 368 -24.59 -15.47 2.11
C PRO A 368 -24.20 -15.53 3.59
N ALA A 369 -22.90 -15.62 3.90
CA ALA A 369 -22.37 -15.65 5.25
C ALA A 369 -21.08 -14.83 5.39
N ASP A 370 -20.80 -14.39 6.63
CA ASP A 370 -19.54 -13.79 7.04
C ASP A 370 -18.88 -14.68 8.12
N PHE A 371 -17.84 -15.40 7.72
CA PHE A 371 -17.14 -16.33 8.62
C PHE A 371 -16.13 -15.64 9.56
N SER A 372 -16.05 -14.30 9.54
CA SER A 372 -15.12 -13.54 10.38
C SER A 372 -15.35 -13.77 11.86
N GLY A 373 -14.26 -14.05 12.59
CA GLY A 373 -14.32 -14.29 14.03
C GLY A 373 -13.11 -15.03 14.58
N ASN A 374 -13.03 -15.03 15.91
CA ASN A 374 -12.18 -15.95 16.64
C ASN A 374 -13.04 -17.16 17.01
N TRP A 375 -12.57 -18.35 16.62
CA TRP A 375 -13.31 -19.59 16.69
C TRP A 375 -12.53 -20.58 17.54
N LEU A 376 -13.17 -21.14 18.57
CA LEU A 376 -12.59 -22.15 19.46
C LEU A 376 -13.25 -23.50 19.21
N PHE A 377 -12.44 -24.54 19.02
CA PHE A 377 -12.93 -25.89 18.74
C PHE A 377 -13.69 -26.47 19.95
N SER A 378 -14.81 -27.14 19.68
CA SER A 378 -15.63 -27.84 20.66
C SER A 378 -15.62 -29.34 20.37
N GLU A 379 -14.81 -30.10 21.10
CA GLU A 379 -14.71 -31.56 20.95
C GLU A 379 -16.06 -32.23 21.25
N GLU A 380 -16.75 -31.81 22.31
CA GLU A 380 -18.03 -32.40 22.74
C GLU A 380 -19.15 -32.26 21.70
N LYS A 381 -19.09 -31.20 20.88
CA LYS A 381 -20.09 -30.94 19.83
C LYS A 381 -19.69 -31.50 18.46
N SER A 382 -18.48 -32.03 18.33
CA SER A 382 -17.91 -32.47 17.05
C SER A 382 -18.07 -33.98 16.82
N GLU A 383 -18.10 -34.39 15.55
CA GLU A 383 -18.14 -35.78 15.12
C GLU A 383 -16.81 -36.12 14.42
N LEU A 384 -15.90 -36.80 15.12
CA LEU A 384 -14.51 -36.99 14.67
C LEU A 384 -14.20 -38.36 14.06
N GLY A 385 -15.14 -39.30 14.12
CA GLY A 385 -14.90 -40.70 13.73
C GLY A 385 -13.66 -41.28 14.42
N ASN A 386 -12.89 -42.08 13.69
CA ASN A 386 -11.64 -42.68 14.19
C ASN A 386 -10.43 -41.71 14.11
N SER A 387 -10.61 -40.49 13.61
CA SER A 387 -9.52 -39.55 13.35
C SER A 387 -9.03 -38.82 14.61
N GLY A 388 -9.88 -38.72 15.63
CA GLY A 388 -9.58 -38.00 16.88
C GLY A 388 -9.30 -36.50 16.64
N THR A 389 -8.70 -35.85 17.64
CA THR A 389 -8.41 -34.39 17.62
C THR A 389 -6.99 -34.02 17.18
N GLY A 390 -6.09 -34.98 17.01
CA GLY A 390 -4.64 -34.71 16.85
C GLY A 390 -4.26 -33.87 15.64
N MET A 391 -5.11 -33.80 14.61
CA MET A 391 -4.90 -32.99 13.40
C MET A 391 -5.91 -31.85 13.26
N VAL A 392 -6.81 -31.67 14.24
CA VAL A 392 -7.86 -30.65 14.21
C VAL A 392 -7.30 -29.35 14.80
N PRO A 393 -7.44 -28.20 14.09
CA PRO A 393 -7.09 -26.92 14.65
C PRO A 393 -7.98 -26.63 15.87
N TYR A 394 -7.37 -26.45 17.05
CA TYR A 394 -8.13 -26.18 18.28
C TYR A 394 -8.63 -24.72 18.34
N ARG A 395 -7.98 -23.83 17.59
CA ARG A 395 -8.38 -22.43 17.44
C ARG A 395 -8.24 -22.00 15.99
N MET A 396 -9.11 -21.12 15.54
CA MET A 396 -9.04 -20.49 14.24
C MET A 396 -9.39 -19.00 14.34
N LYS A 397 -8.61 -18.14 13.69
CA LYS A 397 -8.99 -16.74 13.44
C LYS A 397 -9.33 -16.62 11.96
N ALA A 398 -10.59 -16.34 11.67
CA ALA A 398 -11.09 -16.12 10.33
C ALA A 398 -11.33 -14.62 10.13
N ASN A 399 -10.93 -14.09 8.97
CA ASN A 399 -11.21 -12.73 8.55
C ASN A 399 -11.68 -12.78 7.10
N GLN A 400 -12.96 -12.54 6.87
CA GLN A 400 -13.54 -12.40 5.55
C GLN A 400 -13.37 -10.96 5.11
N ASP A 401 -12.60 -10.78 4.05
CA ASP A 401 -12.21 -9.48 3.57
C ASP A 401 -12.49 -9.39 2.07
N GLY A 402 -13.69 -8.90 1.75
CA GLY A 402 -14.23 -8.94 0.40
C GLY A 402 -14.41 -10.38 -0.07
N GLU A 403 -13.85 -10.70 -1.22
CA GLU A 403 -13.86 -12.00 -1.87
C GLU A 403 -12.87 -13.02 -1.29
N ILE A 404 -12.05 -12.65 -0.29
CA ILE A 404 -11.07 -13.56 0.31
C ILE A 404 -11.42 -13.81 1.78
N LEU A 405 -11.57 -15.08 2.14
CA LEU A 405 -11.60 -15.53 3.53
C LEU A 405 -10.20 -15.99 3.94
N PHE A 406 -9.58 -15.23 4.85
CA PHE A 406 -8.32 -15.58 5.47
C PHE A 406 -8.58 -16.42 6.72
N ALA A 407 -8.12 -17.67 6.75
CA ALA A 407 -8.24 -18.56 7.89
C ALA A 407 -6.86 -18.89 8.48
N LYS A 408 -6.60 -18.39 9.69
CA LYS A 408 -5.42 -18.72 10.48
C LYS A 408 -5.76 -19.80 11.50
N LYS A 409 -5.22 -21.01 11.29
CA LYS A 409 -5.53 -22.22 12.06
C LYS A 409 -4.38 -22.56 13.00
N TYR A 410 -4.69 -22.87 14.26
CA TYR A 410 -3.72 -23.19 15.31
C TYR A 410 -3.86 -24.67 15.71
N ASN A 411 -2.78 -25.42 15.58
CA ASN A 411 -2.74 -26.84 15.96
C ASN A 411 -1.73 -27.03 17.09
N LEU A 412 -2.11 -27.83 18.08
CA LEU A 412 -1.18 -28.26 19.12
C LEU A 412 -0.11 -29.17 18.51
N VAL A 413 1.13 -29.00 18.96
CA VAL A 413 2.23 -29.93 18.70
C VAL A 413 2.89 -30.28 20.03
N GLU A 414 3.22 -31.56 20.22
CA GLU A 414 3.68 -32.07 21.53
C GLU A 414 5.07 -31.57 21.93
N TRP A 415 5.86 -31.04 20.98
CA TRP A 415 7.27 -30.71 21.16
C TRP A 415 7.59 -29.22 21.00
N GLY A 416 6.59 -28.33 20.99
CA GLY A 416 6.85 -26.89 20.81
C GLY A 416 5.61 -26.01 20.82
N ASP A 417 5.78 -24.78 20.33
CA ASP A 417 4.68 -23.83 20.12
C ASP A 417 3.71 -24.32 19.04
N ASP A 418 2.47 -23.82 19.08
CA ASP A 418 1.44 -24.13 18.10
C ASP A 418 1.96 -24.11 16.66
N ARG A 419 1.65 -25.16 15.91
CA ARG A 419 1.79 -25.13 14.45
C ARG A 419 0.67 -24.28 13.88
N VAL A 420 1.04 -23.11 13.39
CA VAL A 420 0.13 -22.15 12.75
C VAL A 420 0.16 -22.34 11.23
N SER A 421 -1.01 -22.50 10.63
CA SER A 421 -1.18 -22.48 9.17
C SER A 421 -2.09 -21.33 8.75
N HIS A 422 -1.84 -20.80 7.55
CA HIS A 422 -2.66 -19.76 6.93
C HIS A 422 -3.26 -20.33 5.66
N GLU A 423 -4.53 -20.03 5.44
CA GLU A 423 -5.27 -20.41 4.25
C GLU A 423 -6.00 -19.18 3.72
N GLU A 424 -5.87 -18.93 2.42
CA GLU A 424 -6.58 -17.87 1.71
C GLU A 424 -7.62 -18.56 0.82
N ILE A 425 -8.91 -18.30 1.08
CA ILE A 425 -10.03 -18.91 0.37
C ILE A 425 -10.70 -17.83 -0.47
N ASN A 426 -10.56 -17.89 -1.80
CA ASN A 426 -11.34 -17.08 -2.72
C ASN A 426 -12.81 -17.53 -2.67
N LEU A 427 -13.76 -16.60 -2.58
CA LEU A 427 -15.19 -16.84 -2.42
C LEU A 427 -16.00 -16.76 -3.74
N GLU A 428 -15.33 -16.47 -4.85
CA GLU A 428 -15.90 -16.33 -6.20
C GLU A 428 -15.60 -17.55 -7.11
N GLY A 429 -15.07 -18.63 -6.54
CA GLY A 429 -14.84 -19.89 -7.27
C GLY A 429 -13.65 -19.88 -8.23
N GLU A 430 -12.71 -18.95 -8.05
CA GLU A 430 -11.43 -19.01 -8.76
C GLU A 430 -10.54 -20.17 -8.23
N GLU A 431 -9.68 -20.69 -9.10
CA GLU A 431 -8.73 -21.74 -8.72
C GLU A 431 -7.67 -21.20 -7.74
N MET A 432 -7.58 -21.87 -6.59
CA MET A 432 -6.60 -21.57 -5.55
C MET A 432 -5.51 -22.63 -5.57
N LEU A 433 -4.27 -22.21 -5.80
CA LEU A 433 -3.10 -23.10 -5.82
C LEU A 433 -2.39 -23.10 -4.46
N SER A 434 -2.18 -24.28 -3.90
CA SER A 434 -1.38 -24.46 -2.69
C SER A 434 -0.60 -25.79 -2.73
N GLN A 435 0.00 -26.18 -1.61
CA GLN A 435 0.66 -27.48 -1.50
C GLN A 435 0.14 -28.29 -0.32
N PHE A 436 0.09 -29.61 -0.50
CA PHE A 436 -0.15 -30.58 0.57
C PHE A 436 0.90 -31.68 0.48
N PHE A 437 1.70 -31.90 1.53
CA PHE A 437 2.88 -32.78 1.50
C PHE A 437 3.82 -32.53 0.30
N ARG A 438 4.11 -31.24 0.01
CA ARG A 438 4.92 -30.81 -1.15
C ARG A 438 4.35 -31.21 -2.52
N SER A 439 3.10 -31.66 -2.56
CA SER A 439 2.37 -31.99 -3.78
C SER A 439 1.42 -30.84 -4.12
N PRO A 440 1.24 -30.48 -5.41
CA PRO A 440 0.29 -29.44 -5.81
C PRO A 440 -1.13 -29.78 -5.33
N ARG A 441 -1.81 -28.77 -4.78
CA ARG A 441 -3.23 -28.79 -4.43
C ARG A 441 -3.93 -27.67 -5.19
N VAL A 442 -5.03 -28.01 -5.87
CA VAL A 442 -5.94 -27.05 -6.48
C VAL A 442 -7.24 -27.08 -5.68
N SER A 443 -7.71 -25.92 -5.24
CA SER A 443 -8.96 -25.77 -4.51
C SER A 443 -9.90 -24.81 -5.23
N ILE A 444 -11.20 -25.07 -5.21
CA ILE A 444 -12.25 -24.22 -5.79
C ILE A 444 -13.40 -24.12 -4.78
N SER A 445 -13.91 -22.91 -4.56
CA SER A 445 -15.05 -22.68 -3.67
C SER A 445 -16.36 -22.46 -4.44
N SER A 446 -17.48 -22.68 -3.76
CA SER A 446 -18.81 -22.37 -4.28
C SER A 446 -19.81 -22.20 -3.13
N TRP A 447 -20.77 -21.31 -3.28
CA TRP A 447 -21.86 -21.13 -2.31
C TRP A 447 -23.03 -22.07 -2.61
N ASP A 448 -23.60 -22.67 -1.57
CA ASP A 448 -24.95 -23.21 -1.61
C ASP A 448 -25.92 -22.10 -1.19
N GLU A 449 -26.60 -21.50 -2.16
CA GLU A 449 -27.57 -20.41 -1.95
C GLU A 449 -28.77 -20.81 -1.06
N THR A 450 -29.04 -22.11 -0.92
CA THR A 450 -30.16 -22.60 -0.10
C THR A 450 -29.80 -22.61 1.38
N THR A 451 -28.59 -23.07 1.69
CA THR A 451 -28.12 -23.23 3.08
C THR A 451 -27.26 -22.06 3.54
N GLY A 452 -26.76 -21.25 2.60
CA GLY A 452 -25.75 -20.23 2.85
C GLY A 452 -24.38 -20.81 3.19
N SER A 453 -24.13 -22.10 2.91
CA SER A 453 -22.85 -22.75 3.18
C SER A 453 -21.83 -22.51 2.07
N LEU A 454 -20.56 -22.48 2.46
CA LEU A 454 -19.42 -22.39 1.54
C LEU A 454 -18.81 -23.78 1.38
N LEU A 455 -18.90 -24.33 0.17
CA LEU A 455 -18.25 -25.58 -0.21
C LEU A 455 -16.88 -25.30 -0.81
N ILE A 456 -15.86 -26.02 -0.38
CA ILE A 456 -14.47 -25.92 -0.87
C ILE A 456 -14.03 -27.32 -1.32
N ASN A 457 -13.92 -27.52 -2.62
CA ASN A 457 -13.44 -28.77 -3.19
C ASN A 457 -11.94 -28.66 -3.47
N SER A 458 -11.18 -29.69 -3.14
CA SER A 458 -9.73 -29.73 -3.34
C SER A 458 -9.29 -31.02 -4.01
N THR A 459 -8.36 -30.88 -4.95
CA THR A 459 -7.68 -31.99 -5.62
C THR A 459 -6.18 -31.89 -5.34
N VAL A 460 -5.59 -32.94 -4.79
CA VAL A 460 -4.14 -33.05 -4.58
C VAL A 460 -3.57 -34.07 -5.56
N THR A 461 -2.55 -33.66 -6.33
CA THR A 461 -1.93 -34.50 -7.35
C THR A 461 -0.58 -35.04 -6.85
N PHE A 462 -0.51 -36.34 -6.59
CA PHE A 462 0.74 -37.01 -6.18
C PHE A 462 1.43 -37.62 -7.40
N THR A 463 2.71 -37.31 -7.59
CA THR A 463 3.55 -37.92 -8.63
C THR A 463 4.64 -38.76 -7.99
N ARG A 464 4.66 -40.07 -8.23
CA ARG A 464 5.71 -40.98 -7.73
C ARG A 464 6.12 -41.97 -8.81
N GLY A 465 7.40 -41.95 -9.19
CA GLY A 465 7.96 -42.89 -10.16
C GLY A 465 7.33 -42.81 -11.56
N GLY A 466 6.86 -41.63 -11.98
CA GLY A 466 6.21 -41.42 -13.28
C GLY A 466 4.70 -41.70 -13.30
N ASN A 467 4.13 -42.22 -12.20
CA ASN A 467 2.69 -42.39 -12.05
C ASN A 467 2.06 -41.25 -11.26
N THR A 468 0.87 -40.84 -11.68
CA THR A 468 0.08 -39.75 -11.07
C THR A 468 -1.18 -40.33 -10.41
N THR A 469 -1.45 -39.96 -9.17
CA THR A 469 -2.69 -40.29 -8.45
C THR A 469 -3.29 -39.05 -7.82
N GLU A 470 -4.61 -38.94 -7.86
CA GLU A 470 -5.35 -37.81 -7.29
C GLU A 470 -6.03 -38.20 -5.97
N MET A 471 -6.01 -37.27 -5.02
CA MET A 471 -6.80 -37.34 -3.80
C MET A 471 -7.80 -36.19 -3.83
N LEU A 472 -9.08 -36.54 -3.68
CA LEU A 472 -10.19 -35.59 -3.62
C LEU A 472 -10.61 -35.39 -2.16
N SER A 473 -10.87 -34.13 -1.81
CA SER A 473 -11.46 -33.75 -0.54
C SER A 473 -12.41 -32.57 -0.70
N SER A 474 -13.39 -32.45 0.19
CA SER A 474 -14.29 -31.30 0.27
C SER A 474 -14.45 -30.83 1.71
N GLU A 475 -14.61 -29.52 1.89
CA GLU A 475 -15.00 -28.90 3.15
C GLU A 475 -16.28 -28.10 2.95
N GLU A 476 -17.26 -28.22 3.84
CA GLU A 476 -18.46 -27.39 3.85
C GLU A 476 -18.49 -26.57 5.14
N TRP A 477 -18.40 -25.25 4.99
CA TRP A 477 -18.43 -24.28 6.08
C TRP A 477 -19.84 -23.69 6.20
N SER A 478 -20.43 -23.75 7.39
CA SER A 478 -21.75 -23.19 7.65
C SER A 478 -21.80 -22.52 9.02
N LEU A 479 -22.61 -21.45 9.10
CA LEU A 479 -22.89 -20.77 10.36
C LEU A 479 -24.22 -21.25 10.94
N LYS A 480 -24.25 -21.48 12.24
CA LYS A 480 -25.43 -21.84 13.03
C LYS A 480 -25.58 -20.87 14.20
N GLU A 481 -26.76 -20.87 14.82
CA GLU A 481 -27.07 -20.06 16.01
C GLU A 481 -26.71 -18.58 15.81
N ASP A 482 -27.24 -17.95 14.76
CA ASP A 482 -26.99 -16.55 14.40
C ASP A 482 -25.49 -16.20 14.28
N GLY A 483 -24.70 -17.13 13.75
CA GLY A 483 -23.27 -16.95 13.52
C GLY A 483 -22.40 -17.13 14.76
N ARG A 484 -22.91 -17.74 15.84
CA ARG A 484 -22.13 -18.08 17.04
C ARG A 484 -21.44 -19.43 16.94
N ILE A 485 -21.92 -20.30 16.05
CA ILE A 485 -21.34 -21.61 15.81
C ILE A 485 -20.90 -21.70 14.35
N LEU A 486 -19.65 -22.07 14.15
CA LEU A 486 -19.10 -22.46 12.85
C LEU A 486 -19.01 -23.99 12.80
N SER A 487 -19.65 -24.57 11.78
CA SER A 487 -19.64 -26.00 11.49
C SER A 487 -18.86 -26.22 10.21
N ILE A 488 -17.78 -27.00 10.28
CA ILE A 488 -16.96 -27.40 9.12
C ILE A 488 -17.07 -28.90 8.95
N ARG A 489 -17.79 -29.35 7.92
CA ARG A 489 -17.85 -30.77 7.55
C ARG A 489 -16.76 -31.07 6.55
N GLN A 490 -15.92 -32.05 6.83
CA GLN A 490 -14.80 -32.44 5.98
C GLN A 490 -14.99 -33.85 5.47
N GLN A 491 -14.90 -34.01 4.14
CA GLN A 491 -14.97 -35.31 3.48
C GLN A 491 -13.72 -35.53 2.65
N SER A 492 -13.10 -36.71 2.74
CA SER A 492 -11.97 -37.07 1.89
C SER A 492 -11.84 -38.57 1.71
N THR A 493 -11.11 -38.98 0.66
CA THR A 493 -10.71 -40.38 0.47
C THR A 493 -9.21 -40.51 0.76
N GLY A 494 -8.86 -41.29 1.77
CA GLY A 494 -7.47 -41.54 2.14
C GLY A 494 -6.75 -42.46 1.15
N PHE A 495 -5.42 -42.58 1.30
CA PHE A 495 -4.55 -43.30 0.36
C PHE A 495 -4.85 -44.81 0.26
N ARG A 496 -5.57 -45.40 1.22
CA ARG A 496 -5.97 -46.81 1.20
C ARG A 496 -7.46 -47.00 0.87
N GLY A 497 -8.14 -45.95 0.41
CA GLY A 497 -9.55 -45.97 0.02
C GLY A 497 -10.53 -45.79 1.18
N GLU A 498 -10.05 -45.51 2.38
CA GLU A 498 -10.87 -45.13 3.53
C GLU A 498 -11.56 -43.79 3.28
N LYS A 499 -12.84 -43.68 3.68
CA LYS A 499 -13.58 -42.42 3.63
C LYS A 499 -13.52 -41.76 4.99
N ILE A 500 -13.04 -40.53 5.02
CA ILE A 500 -13.13 -39.64 6.18
C ILE A 500 -14.36 -38.77 5.95
N ASP A 501 -15.26 -38.74 6.91
CA ASP A 501 -16.40 -37.82 6.99
C ASP A 501 -16.50 -37.39 8.45
N VAL A 502 -16.10 -36.16 8.74
CA VAL A 502 -16.06 -35.60 10.09
C VAL A 502 -16.73 -34.23 10.10
N THR A 503 -17.36 -33.89 11.22
CA THR A 503 -17.96 -32.57 11.43
C THR A 503 -17.26 -31.89 12.60
N LEU A 504 -16.58 -30.79 12.32
CA LEU A 504 -15.87 -29.98 13.31
C LEU A 504 -16.75 -28.80 13.71
N ILE A 505 -16.97 -28.63 15.01
CA ILE A 505 -17.74 -27.52 15.56
C ILE A 505 -16.81 -26.55 16.27
N TYR A 506 -16.98 -25.27 15.97
CA TYR A 506 -16.29 -24.16 16.61
C TYR A 506 -17.27 -23.14 17.17
N GLU A 507 -16.92 -22.57 18.32
CA GLU A 507 -17.69 -21.54 19.01
C GLU A 507 -17.00 -20.19 18.91
N LYS A 508 -17.76 -19.14 18.59
CA LYS A 508 -17.25 -17.78 18.48
C LYS A 508 -16.86 -17.23 19.87
N GLN A 509 -15.70 -16.59 19.96
CA GLN A 509 -15.16 -15.97 21.18
C GLN A 509 -15.44 -14.47 21.25
#